data_AF-A0A537G5H6-F1
#
_entry.id   AF-A0A537G5H6-F1
#
_cell.length_a   1.000
_cell.length_b   1.000
_cell.length_c   1.000
_cell.angle_alpha   90.00
_cell.angle_beta   90.00
_cell.angle_gamma   90.00
#
_symmetry.space_group_name_H-M   'P 1'
#
loop_
_entity.id
_entity.type
_entity.pdbx_description
1 polymer ?
#
loop_
_entity_poly.entity_id
_entity_poly.type
_entity_poly.pdbx_seq_one_letter_code
_entity_poly.pdbx_strand_id
1 'polypeptide(L)' 'MYEHRRSPLLPVRLYYIRLARHAVLAAAVVLVSLGAGMAGYAYFERLGWIDAFLNSAMLLGGMGPVDA' A
#
# COMPACT_ATOMS: atom_id res chain seq x y z
N MET A 1 13.88 -30.80 2.23
CA MET A 1 13.53 -32.00 3.01
C MET A 1 12.04 -31.90 3.29
N TYR A 2 11.25 -32.84 2.77
CA TYR A 2 9.79 -32.72 2.63
C TYR A 2 9.08 -32.70 3.99
N GLU A 3 8.40 -31.60 4.30
CA GLU A 3 7.63 -31.47 5.55
C GLU A 3 6.36 -32.32 5.56
N HIS A 4 6.05 -32.80 6.75
CA HIS A 4 5.10 -33.86 7.05
C HIS A 4 3.65 -33.50 6.66
N ARG A 5 2.99 -34.37 5.88
CA ARG A 5 1.60 -34.22 5.38
C ARG A 5 0.49 -34.15 6.45
N ARG A 6 0.80 -33.96 7.74
CA ARG A 6 -0.12 -34.08 8.89
C ARG A 6 -0.16 -32.88 9.85
N SER A 7 0.33 -31.71 9.45
CA SER A 7 -0.04 -30.50 10.20
C SER A 7 -1.53 -30.24 10.00
N PRO A 8 -2.35 -30.12 11.07
CA PRO A 8 -3.76 -29.79 10.91
C PRO A 8 -3.85 -28.49 10.12
N LEU A 9 -4.61 -28.52 9.01
CA LEU A 9 -4.90 -27.33 8.21
C LEU A 9 -5.35 -26.23 9.17
N LEU A 10 -4.61 -25.12 9.20
CA LEU A 10 -4.95 -23.97 10.04
C LEU A 10 -6.44 -23.69 9.86
N PRO A 11 -7.22 -23.58 10.97
CA PRO A 11 -8.63 -23.23 10.88
C PRO A 11 -8.79 -22.04 9.95
N VAL A 12 -9.69 -22.13 8.97
CA VAL A 12 -9.87 -21.14 7.90
C VAL A 12 -9.91 -19.71 8.46
N ARG A 13 -10.49 -19.55 9.66
CA ARG A 13 -10.53 -18.31 10.44
C ARG A 13 -9.15 -17.73 10.80
N LEU A 14 -8.21 -18.55 11.27
CA LEU A 14 -6.83 -18.13 11.57
C LEU A 14 -6.03 -17.83 10.29
N TYR A 15 -6.31 -18.54 9.21
CA TYR A 15 -5.73 -18.24 7.89
C TYR A 15 -6.15 -16.84 7.40
N TYR A 16 -7.46 -16.53 7.44
CA TYR A 16 -7.96 -15.20 7.07
C TYR A 16 -7.42 -14.08 7.97
N ILE A 17 -7.25 -14.31 9.28
CA ILE A 17 -6.67 -13.31 10.19
C ILE A 17 -5.22 -12.98 9.80
N ARG A 18 -4.41 -13.98 9.45
CA ARG A 18 -3.04 -13.76 8.97
C ARG A 18 -3.04 -12.99 7.66
N LEU A 19 -3.87 -13.41 6.71
CA LEU A 19 -4.01 -12.74 5.41
C LEU A 19 -4.44 -11.28 5.58
N ALA A 20 -5.45 -11.02 6.43
CA ALA A 20 -5.93 -9.68 6.73
C ALA A 20 -4.85 -8.82 7.40
N ARG A 21 -4.06 -9.36 8.34
CA ARG A 21 -2.93 -8.63 8.94
C ARG A 21 -1.89 -8.21 7.92
N HIS A 22 -1.51 -9.11 7.01
CA HIS A 22 -0.57 -8.77 5.95
C HIS A 22 -1.15 -7.76 4.96
N ALA A 23 -2.43 -7.91 4.59
CA ALA A 23 -3.14 -6.96 3.74
C ALA A 23 -3.22 -5.56 4.38
N VAL A 24 -3.51 -5.49 5.69
CA VAL A 24 -3.54 -4.22 6.45
C VAL A 24 -2.16 -3.60 6.52
N LEU A 25 -1.10 -4.38 6.77
CA LEU A 25 0.27 -3.86 6.76
C LEU A 25 0.65 -3.31 5.38
N ALA A 26 0.34 -4.03 4.30
CA ALA A 26 0.59 -3.57 2.94
C ALA A 26 -0.19 -2.28 2.63
N ALA A 27 -1.48 -2.24 2.99
CA ALA A 27 -2.32 -1.05 2.81
C ALA A 27 -1.80 0.14 3.62
N ALA A 28 -1.33 -0.08 4.86
CA ALA A 28 -0.74 0.97 5.68
C ALA A 28 0.52 1.56 5.04
N VAL A 29 1.41 0.71 4.51
CA VAL A 29 2.60 1.17 3.78
C VAL A 29 2.20 2.01 2.56
N VAL A 30 1.23 1.56 1.78
CA VAL A 30 0.73 2.31 0.62
C VAL A 30 0.17 3.66 1.04
N LEU A 31 -0.70 3.71 2.05
CA LEU A 31 -1.30 4.96 2.54
C LEU A 31 -0.28 5.95 3.10
N VAL A 32 0.72 5.46 3.83
CA VAL A 32 1.80 6.31 4.36
C VAL A 32 2.63 6.89 3.20
N SER A 33 3.01 6.07 2.22
CA SER A 33 3.74 6.54 1.04
C SER A 33 2.92 7.55 0.22
N LEU A 34 1.63 7.30 0.03
CA LEU A 34 0.72 8.21 -0.68
C LEU A 34 0.56 9.52 0.07
N GLY A 35 0.33 9.47 1.38
CA GLY A 35 0.22 10.67 2.22
C GLY A 35 1.50 11.49 2.27
N ALA A 36 2.66 10.84 2.33
CA ALA A 36 3.96 11.51 2.25
C ALA A 36 4.16 12.19 0.88
N GLY A 37 3.80 11.53 -0.22
CA GLY A 37 3.82 12.12 -1.57
C GLY A 37 2.88 13.31 -1.70
N MET A 38 1.64 13.17 -1.23
CA MET A 38 0.63 14.23 -1.26
C MET A 38 1.08 15.45 -0.46
N ALA A 39 1.65 15.24 0.73
CA ALA A 39 2.20 16.31 1.56
C ALA A 39 3.39 16.99 0.87
N GLY A 40 4.23 16.22 0.17
CA GLY A 40 5.30 16.75 -0.66
C GLY A 40 4.78 17.68 -1.75
N TYR A 41 3.84 17.20 -2.58
CA TYR A 41 3.26 17.99 -3.65
C TYR A 41 2.47 19.22 -3.16
N ALA A 42 1.71 19.08 -2.07
CA ALA A 42 0.96 20.19 -1.49
C ALA A 42 1.89 21.25 -0.85
N TYR A 43 3.00 20.84 -0.24
CA TYR A 43 3.91 21.76 0.44
C TYR A 43 4.94 22.40 -0.50
N PHE A 44 5.56 21.62 -1.38
CA PHE A 44 6.61 22.10 -2.28
C PHE A 44 6.06 22.71 -3.57
N GLU A 45 5.03 22.10 -4.16
CA GLU A 45 4.47 22.55 -5.45
C GLU A 45 3.16 23.34 -5.31
N ARG A 46 2.61 23.46 -4.08
CA ARG A 46 1.31 24.11 -3.79
C ARG A 46 0.15 23.60 -4.66
N LEU A 47 0.26 22.35 -5.13
CA LEU A 47 -0.78 21.68 -5.91
C LEU A 47 -2.04 21.48 -5.06
N GLY A 48 -3.19 21.48 -5.74
CA GLY A 48 -4.45 21.10 -5.11
C GLY A 48 -4.34 19.68 -4.54
N TRP A 49 -5.01 19.40 -3.41
CA TRP A 49 -4.97 18.08 -2.76
C TRP A 49 -5.35 16.92 -3.70
N ILE A 50 -6.22 17.19 -4.69
CA ILE A 50 -6.64 16.22 -5.71
C ILE A 50 -5.50 15.93 -6.69
N ASP A 51 -4.81 16.97 -7.16
CA ASP A 51 -3.69 16.85 -8.11
C ASP A 51 -2.46 16.23 -7.43
N ALA A 52 -2.23 16.58 -6.16
CA ALA A 52 -1.21 15.99 -5.31
C ALA A 52 -1.45 14.48 -5.07
N PHE A 53 -2.72 14.06 -4.90
CA PHE A 53 -3.09 12.65 -4.82
C PHE A 53 -2.86 11.94 -6.14
N LEU A 54 -3.31 12.52 -7.25
CA LEU A 54 -3.18 11.94 -8.58
C LEU A 54 -1.70 11.70 -8.94
N ASN A 55 -0.84 12.72 -8.78
CA ASN A 55 0.59 12.60 -9.09
C ASN A 55 1.31 11.63 -8.15
N SER A 56 0.97 11.62 -6.85
CA SER A 56 1.53 10.64 -5.90
C SER A 56 1.13 9.21 -6.23
N ALA A 57 -0.13 8.99 -6.63
CA ALA A 57 -0.63 7.67 -7.00
C ALA A 57 -0.02 7.19 -8.33
N MET A 58 0.19 8.09 -9.30
CA MET A 58 0.86 7.76 -10.56
C MET A 58 2.31 7.37 -10.32
N LEU A 59 3.05 8.14 -9.53
CA LEU A 59 4.42 7.81 -9.12
C LEU A 59 4.51 6.44 -8.42
N LEU A 60 3.62 6.19 -7.46
CA LEU A 60 3.54 4.89 -6.78
C LEU A 60 3.16 3.74 -7.74
N GLY A 61 2.35 4.03 -8.76
CA GLY A 61 1.98 3.10 -9.83
C GLY A 61 3.06 2.89 -10.88
N GLY A 62 4.20 3.59 -10.79
CA GLY A 62 5.31 3.50 -11.76
C GLY A 62 5.07 4.27 -13.06
N MET A 63 4.02 5.09 -13.13
CA MET A 63 3.78 6.02 -14.22
C MET A 63 4.38 7.38 -13.86
N GLY A 64 5.05 8.05 -14.80
CA GLY A 64 5.63 9.37 -14.55
C GLY A 64 4.56 10.39 -14.13
N PRO A 65 4.89 11.34 -13.23
CA PRO A 65 3.96 12.40 -12.83
C PRO A 65 3.55 13.22 -14.05
N VAL A 66 2.26 13.55 -14.14
CA VAL A 66 1.67 14.24 -15.30
C VAL A 66 1.90 15.74 -15.24
N ASP A 67 2.06 16.28 -14.03
CA ASP A 67 2.15 17.72 -13.79
C ASP A 67 3.53 18.20 -13.30
N ALA A 68 4.59 17.39 -13.47
CA ALA A 68 5.97 17.76 -13.13
C ALA A 68 6.61 18.74 -14.14
#